data_AF-A0A973NZ59-F1
#
_entry.id   AF-A0A973NZ59-F1
#
_cell.length_a   1.000
_cell.length_b   1.000
_cell.length_c   1.000
_cell.angle_alpha   90.00
_cell.angle_beta   90.00
_cell.angle_gamma   90.00
#
_symmetry.space_group_name_H-M   'P 1'
#
loop_
_entity.id
_entity.type
_entity.pdbx_description
1 polymer ?
#
loop_
_entity_poly.entity_id
_entity_poly.type
_entity_poly.pdbx_seq_one_letter_code
_entity_poly.pdbx_strand_id
1 'polypeptide(L)'
;MGRGRAKAKQTRVARDLKYRDVGTDLAQLQRELQKDGVHTSNGHSAEPASQDDDDADDDELYAKYADYADDDDDYDSTDDGGSHRSHHRRG
;
A
#
# COMPACT_ATOMS: atom_id res chain seq x y z
N MET A 1 26.52 -24.55 3.97
CA MET A 1 25.70 -25.49 3.17
C MET A 1 24.22 -25.51 3.60
N GLY A 2 23.53 -24.37 3.68
CA GLY A 2 22.12 -24.37 4.15
C GLY A 2 21.17 -23.35 3.52
N ARG A 3 21.70 -22.34 2.81
CA ARG A 3 20.89 -21.23 2.29
C ARG A 3 19.93 -21.63 1.16
N GLY A 4 20.31 -22.59 0.30
CA GLY A 4 19.46 -23.02 -0.82
C GLY A 4 18.15 -23.68 -0.39
N ARG A 5 18.20 -24.51 0.67
CA ARG A 5 17.01 -25.16 1.23
C ARG A 5 16.09 -24.18 1.95
N ALA A 6 16.67 -23.24 2.71
CA ALA A 6 15.91 -22.17 3.35
C ALA A 6 15.21 -21.29 2.31
N LYS A 7 15.94 -20.84 1.27
CA LYS A 7 15.36 -20.03 0.18
C LYS A 7 14.24 -20.77 -0.54
N ALA A 8 14.42 -22.04 -0.86
CA ALA A 8 13.37 -22.85 -1.49
C ALA A 8 12.11 -22.97 -0.61
N LYS A 9 12.28 -23.20 0.71
CA LYS A 9 11.15 -23.22 1.65
C LYS A 9 10.43 -21.88 1.70
N GLN A 10 11.16 -20.77 1.74
CA GLN A 10 10.57 -19.43 1.77
C GLN A 10 9.81 -19.10 0.48
N THR A 11 10.36 -19.43 -0.69
CA THR A 11 9.66 -19.22 -1.97
C THR A 11 8.38 -20.06 -2.07
N ARG A 12 8.37 -21.28 -1.53
CA ARG A 12 7.17 -22.11 -1.47
C ARG A 12 6.12 -21.48 -0.55
N VAL A 13 6.50 -21.11 0.67
CA VAL A 13 5.58 -20.45 1.62
C VAL A 13 5.02 -19.16 1.05
N ALA A 14 5.85 -18.33 0.42
CA ALA A 14 5.41 -17.08 -0.19
C ALA A 14 4.43 -17.32 -1.36
N ARG A 15 4.68 -18.33 -2.20
CA ARG A 15 3.77 -18.70 -3.28
C ARG A 15 2.44 -19.22 -2.73
N ASP A 16 2.50 -20.10 -1.74
CA ASP A 16 1.30 -20.62 -1.07
C ASP A 16 0.50 -19.47 -0.44
N LEU A 17 1.15 -18.48 0.18
CA LEU A 17 0.47 -17.31 0.74
C LEU A 17 -0.13 -16.40 -0.34
N LYS A 18 0.57 -16.20 -1.45
CA LYS A 18 0.16 -15.30 -2.55
C LYS A 18 -0.96 -15.88 -3.41
N TYR A 19 -0.93 -17.18 -3.65
CA TYR A 19 -1.83 -17.86 -4.59
C TYR A 19 -2.76 -18.87 -3.91
N ARG A 20 -2.80 -18.93 -2.58
CA ARG A 20 -3.89 -19.65 -1.90
C ARG A 20 -5.19 -18.93 -2.19
N ASP A 21 -6.18 -19.73 -2.56
CA ASP A 21 -7.55 -19.29 -2.50
C ASP A 21 -7.94 -19.18 -1.02
N VAL A 22 -8.20 -17.97 -0.55
CA VAL A 22 -8.69 -17.75 0.81
C VAL A 22 -10.18 -18.05 0.75
N GLY A 23 -10.53 -19.32 0.97
CA GLY A 23 -11.92 -19.73 1.19
C GLY A 23 -12.43 -19.07 2.46
N THR A 24 -13.03 -17.89 2.32
CA THR A 24 -13.76 -17.24 3.40
C THR A 24 -15.06 -18.00 3.62
N ASP A 25 -15.38 -18.34 4.87
CA ASP A 25 -16.70 -18.88 5.20
C ASP A 25 -17.72 -17.74 5.08
N LEU A 26 -18.30 -17.60 3.89
CA LEU A 26 -19.31 -16.59 3.60
C LEU A 26 -20.54 -16.74 4.50
N ALA A 27 -20.85 -17.95 4.96
CA ALA A 27 -21.96 -18.18 5.86
C ALA A 27 -21.67 -17.65 7.28
N GLN A 28 -20.42 -17.75 7.74
CA GLN A 28 -19.99 -17.10 8.99
C GLN A 28 -20.01 -15.58 8.87
N LEU A 29 -19.45 -15.03 7.79
CA LEU A 29 -19.44 -13.59 7.53
C LEU A 29 -20.86 -13.01 7.48
N GLN A 30 -21.79 -13.71 6.81
CA GLN A 30 -23.20 -13.31 6.76
C GLN A 30 -23.83 -13.30 8.16
N ARG A 31 -23.55 -14.31 9.00
CA ARG A 31 -24.07 -14.36 10.37
C ARG A 31 -23.53 -13.20 11.22
N GLU A 32 -22.25 -12.86 11.09
CA GLU A 32 -21.64 -11.72 11.78
C GLU A 32 -22.26 -10.41 11.32
N LEU A 33 -22.36 -10.16 10.01
CA LEU A 33 -23.04 -8.97 9.46
C LEU A 33 -24.50 -8.84 9.88
N GLN A 34 -25.25 -9.94 9.93
CA GLN A 34 -26.65 -9.92 10.38
C GLN A 34 -26.77 -9.68 11.88
N LYS A 35 -25.79 -10.14 12.67
CA LYS A 35 -25.74 -9.93 14.12
C LYS A 35 -25.28 -8.51 14.45
N ASP A 36 -24.32 -7.98 13.71
CA ASP A 36 -23.80 -6.62 13.83
C ASP A 36 -24.70 -5.57 13.16
N GLY A 37 -25.56 -6.00 12.22
CA GLY A 37 -26.65 -5.18 11.65
C GLY A 37 -27.74 -4.80 12.66
N VAL A 38 -27.74 -5.41 13.86
CA VAL A 38 -28.55 -4.97 15.01
C VAL A 38 -27.74 -4.05 15.97
N HIS A 39 -26.42 -3.97 15.80
CA HIS A 39 -25.48 -3.24 16.65
C HIS A 39 -24.71 -2.11 15.94
N THR A 40 -25.19 -1.58 14.81
CA THR A 40 -24.75 -0.24 14.33
C THR A 40 -25.16 0.89 15.30
N SER A 41 -25.74 0.56 16.45
CA SER A 41 -26.11 1.50 17.50
C SER A 41 -25.11 1.63 18.64
N ASN A 42 -23.97 0.92 18.69
CA ASN A 42 -23.07 1.13 19.83
C ASN A 42 -21.59 0.79 19.59
N GLY A 43 -20.76 1.80 19.31
CA GLY A 43 -19.31 1.62 19.48
C GLY A 43 -18.38 2.74 19.02
N HIS A 44 -18.79 3.57 18.06
CA HIS A 44 -18.18 4.88 17.89
C HIS A 44 -19.12 5.85 18.56
N SER A 45 -18.70 6.37 19.72
CA SER A 45 -19.19 7.64 20.19
C SER A 45 -18.91 8.62 19.06
N ALA A 46 -19.89 8.84 18.19
CA ALA A 46 -20.01 10.08 17.48
C ALA A 46 -20.18 11.12 18.59
N GLU A 47 -19.05 11.63 19.11
CA GLU A 47 -18.95 13.08 19.28
C GLU A 47 -19.68 13.69 18.09
N PRO A 48 -20.62 14.62 18.30
CA PRO A 48 -21.28 15.25 17.17
C PRO A 48 -20.15 15.73 16.27
N ALA A 49 -20.00 15.12 15.09
CA ALA A 49 -19.13 15.67 14.08
C ALA A 49 -19.70 17.06 13.89
N SER A 50 -19.01 18.04 14.47
CA SER A 50 -19.28 19.44 14.24
C SER A 50 -19.40 19.54 12.73
N GLN A 51 -20.58 19.96 12.31
CA GLN A 51 -20.99 20.07 10.91
C GLN A 51 -20.22 21.24 10.25
N ASP A 52 -18.89 21.18 10.28
CA ASP A 52 -18.00 22.29 9.96
C ASP A 52 -16.80 21.85 9.10
N ASP A 53 -16.88 20.69 8.44
CA ASP A 53 -15.83 20.19 7.53
C ASP A 53 -16.38 19.82 6.14
N ASP A 54 -17.53 20.37 5.74
CA ASP A 54 -18.01 20.32 4.34
C ASP A 54 -17.54 21.54 3.51
N ASP A 55 -16.74 22.43 4.11
CA ASP A 55 -16.18 23.67 3.51
C ASP A 55 -14.65 23.71 3.61
N ALA A 56 -13.98 22.56 3.74
CA ALA A 56 -12.53 22.52 3.50
C ALA A 56 -12.31 22.94 2.03
N ASP A 57 -11.87 24.19 1.83
CA ASP A 57 -11.56 24.72 0.51
C ASP A 57 -10.68 23.70 -0.22
N ASP A 58 -11.06 23.33 -1.44
CA ASP A 58 -10.34 22.34 -2.26
C ASP A 58 -8.84 22.71 -2.37
N ASP A 59 -8.54 24.01 -2.25
CA ASP A 59 -7.20 24.61 -2.15
C ASP A 59 -6.42 24.14 -0.91
N GLU A 60 -7.05 24.01 0.26
CA GLU A 60 -6.40 23.51 1.49
C GLU A 60 -6.10 22.01 1.39
N LEU A 61 -7.02 21.24 0.82
CA LEU A 61 -6.80 19.82 0.55
C LEU A 61 -5.65 19.65 -0.45
N TYR A 62 -5.63 20.43 -1.52
CA TYR A 62 -4.56 20.43 -2.51
C TYR A 62 -3.21 20.82 -1.91
N ALA A 63 -3.16 21.86 -1.08
CA ALA A 63 -1.93 22.31 -0.42
C ALA A 63 -1.31 21.22 0.47
N LYS A 64 -2.14 20.46 1.20
CA LYS A 64 -1.68 19.34 2.03
C LYS A 64 -1.02 18.23 1.21
N TYR A 65 -1.53 17.94 0.00
CA TYR A 65 -0.96 16.92 -0.87
C TYR A 65 0.24 17.42 -1.67
N ALA A 66 0.36 18.73 -1.91
CA ALA A 66 1.50 19.32 -2.60
C ALA A 66 2.82 19.18 -1.81
N ASP A 67 2.78 19.26 -0.48
CA ASP A 67 3.95 19.03 0.40
C ASP A 67 4.57 17.63 0.23
N TYR A 68 3.73 16.62 -0.07
CA TYR A 68 4.20 15.26 -0.34
C TYR A 68 4.71 15.06 -1.77
N ALA A 69 4.32 15.92 -2.71
CA ALA A 69 4.78 15.84 -4.09
C ALA A 69 6.19 16.43 -4.24
N ASP A 70 6.49 17.52 -3.53
CA ASP A 70 7.81 18.18 -3.53
C ASP A 70 8.93 17.27 -2.95
N ASP A 71 8.59 16.35 -2.03
CA ASP A 71 9.54 15.38 -1.45
C ASP A 71 9.93 14.22 -2.41
N ASP A 72 9.16 13.98 -3.48
CA ASP A 72 9.41 12.87 -4.44
C ASP A 72 10.25 13.32 -5.66
N ASP A 73 10.45 14.63 -5.85
CA ASP A 73 11.17 15.20 -7.01
C ASP A 73 12.71 15.12 -6.88
N ASP A 74 13.28 14.75 -5.71
CA ASP A 74 14.74 14.60 -5.52
C ASP A 74 15.29 13.25 -6.02
N TYR A 75 14.44 12.32 -6.47
CA TYR A 75 14.87 10.97 -6.86
C TYR A 75 15.09 10.73 -8.36
N ASP A 76 14.83 11.70 -9.25
CA ASP A 76 14.91 11.50 -10.72
C ASP A 76 16.22 12.01 -11.38
N SER A 77 17.21 12.47 -10.61
CA SER A 77 18.48 12.99 -11.17
C SER A 77 19.62 11.96 -11.28
N THR A 78 19.32 10.66 -11.39
CA THR A 78 20.37 9.64 -11.62
C THR A 78 20.01 8.55 -12.62
N ASP A 79 19.66 8.92 -13.85
CA ASP A 79 19.85 8.02 -15.01
C ASP A 79 20.00 8.80 -16.34
N ASP A 80 21.06 9.62 -16.48
CA ASP A 80 21.54 10.00 -17.83
C ASP A 80 22.41 8.87 -18.39
N GLY A 81 21.74 7.87 -18.95
CA GLY A 81 22.36 6.86 -19.77
C GLY A 81 22.77 7.43 -21.13
N GLY A 82 24.06 7.74 -21.32
CA GLY A 82 24.64 7.71 -22.68
C GLY A 82 25.90 8.53 -22.94
N SER A 83 27.09 7.92 -22.76
CA SER A 83 28.22 8.25 -23.66
C SER A 83 28.78 6.99 -24.32
N HIS A 84 28.56 6.91 -25.62
CA HIS A 84 29.22 6.00 -26.53
C HIS A 84 30.62 6.55 -26.87
N ARG A 85 31.58 5.61 -26.97
CA ARG A 85 32.89 5.67 -27.67
C ARG A 85 34.07 6.30 -26.92
N SER A 86 35.06 5.45 -26.62
CA SER A 86 36.34 5.51 -27.35
C SER A 86 37.15 4.22 -27.18
N HIS A 87 37.74 3.78 -28.29
CA HIS A 87 38.57 2.59 -28.42
C HIS A 87 39.94 2.83 -27.81
N HIS A 88 40.32 2.13 -26.73
CA HIS A 88 41.73 2.00 -26.33
C HIS A 88 42.03 0.60 -25.81
N ARG A 89 42.35 -0.33 -26.72
CA ARG A 89 43.16 -1.51 -26.40
C ARG A 89 44.59 -1.18 -26.85
N ARG A 90 45.42 -0.82 -25.88
CA ARG A 90 46.84 -0.46 -26.01
C ARG A 90 47.67 -1.67 -25.57
N GLY A 91 48.73 -1.96 -26.33
CA GLY A 91 49.93 -2.70 -25.90
C GLY A 91 49.77 -4.21 -25.81
#